data_AF-A0A101XKV1-F1
#
_entry.id   AF-A0A101XKV1-F1
#
_cell.length_a   1.000
_cell.length_b   1.000
_cell.length_c   1.000
_cell.angle_alpha   90.00
_cell.angle_beta   90.00
_cell.angle_gamma   90.00
#
_symmetry.space_group_name_H-M   'P 1'
#
loop_
_entity.id
_entity.type
_entity.pdbx_description
1 polymer ?
#
loop_
_entity_poly.entity_id
_entity_poly.type
_entity_poly.pdbx_seq_one_letter_code
_entity_poly.pdbx_strand_id
1 'polypeptide(L)'
;MNYGSTLSQFEQEWNATYPGTPVSYLSIAGFTAGLIIQKAIEAAGSLNATAVRQAINSFTGKITTIDGPFMVNATNGMQLGEVPLVGQIVPTPSGLQTVVVYPPNLATGKAIYPAPG
;
A
#
# COMPACT_ATOMS: atom_id res chain seq x y z
N MET A 1 -15.23 2.04 3.42
CA MET A 1 -15.45 0.71 4.04
C MET A 1 -14.12 -0.03 4.02
N ASN A 2 -13.73 -0.69 5.11
CA ASN A 2 -12.51 -1.51 5.11
C ASN A 2 -12.75 -2.78 4.29
N TYR A 3 -11.79 -3.15 3.44
CA TYR A 3 -11.89 -4.30 2.55
C TYR A 3 -10.60 -5.12 2.60
N GLY A 4 -10.74 -6.41 2.96
CA GLY A 4 -9.62 -7.32 3.19
C GLY A 4 -9.26 -7.50 4.67
N SER A 5 -8.14 -8.19 4.89
CA SER A 5 -7.58 -8.44 6.23
C SER A 5 -7.18 -7.14 6.93
N THR A 6 -7.04 -7.17 8.24
CA THR A 6 -6.29 -6.15 8.99
C THR A 6 -4.78 -6.40 8.86
N LEU A 7 -3.93 -5.44 9.22
CA LEU A 7 -2.47 -5.63 9.21
C LEU A 7 -2.05 -6.83 10.07
N SER A 8 -2.60 -6.96 11.28
CA SER A 8 -2.28 -8.08 12.19
C SER A 8 -2.68 -9.45 11.61
N GLN A 9 -3.84 -9.54 10.94
CA GLN A 9 -4.26 -10.76 10.26
C GLN A 9 -3.34 -11.09 9.08
N PHE A 10 -3.01 -10.08 8.27
CA PHE A 10 -2.08 -10.24 7.15
C PHE A 10 -0.69 -10.69 7.62
N GLU A 11 -0.14 -10.08 8.68
CA GLU A 11 1.14 -10.48 9.25
C GLU A 11 1.13 -11.91 9.76
N GLN A 12 0.04 -12.33 10.42
CA GLN A 12 -0.12 -13.71 10.88
C GLN A 12 -0.12 -14.70 9.71
N GLU A 13 -0.93 -14.44 8.68
CA GLU A 13 -1.03 -15.29 7.48
C GLU A 13 0.29 -15.32 6.69
N TRP A 14 0.94 -14.16 6.55
CA TRP A 14 2.23 -14.01 5.88
C TRP A 14 3.31 -14.81 6.58
N ASN A 15 3.44 -14.66 7.91
CA ASN A 15 4.47 -15.36 8.68
C ASN A 15 4.25 -16.88 8.70
N ALA A 16 3.01 -17.34 8.65
CA ALA A 16 2.69 -18.76 8.53
C ALA A 16 3.03 -19.33 7.14
N THR A 17 2.80 -18.54 6.08
CA THR A 17 3.02 -18.97 4.69
C THR A 17 4.48 -18.85 4.24
N TYR A 18 5.15 -17.79 4.68
CA TYR A 18 6.52 -17.41 4.28
C TYR A 18 7.43 -17.24 5.49
N PRO A 19 7.69 -18.32 6.25
CA PRO A 19 8.48 -18.24 7.47
C PRO A 19 9.87 -17.66 7.20
N GLY A 20 10.28 -16.70 8.04
CA GLY A 20 11.58 -16.02 7.92
C GLY A 20 11.64 -14.91 6.86
N THR A 21 10.56 -14.68 6.10
CA THR A 21 10.47 -13.56 5.15
C THR A 21 9.70 -12.40 5.79
N PRO A 22 10.33 -11.24 6.03
CA PRO A 22 9.64 -10.11 6.64
C PRO A 22 8.50 -9.59 5.76
N VAL A 23 7.43 -9.12 6.40
CA VAL A 23 6.43 -8.27 5.74
C VAL A 23 7.12 -7.00 5.26
N SER A 24 6.83 -6.62 4.02
CA SER A 24 7.30 -5.40 3.38
C SER A 24 6.17 -4.68 2.66
N TYR A 25 6.40 -3.43 2.28
CA TYR A 25 5.48 -2.70 1.41
C TYR A 25 5.09 -3.51 0.16
N LEU A 26 6.06 -4.19 -0.48
CA LEU A 26 5.80 -4.99 -1.69
C LEU A 26 4.86 -6.17 -1.44
N SER A 27 4.95 -6.81 -0.25
CA SER A 27 4.03 -7.89 0.11
C SER A 27 2.60 -7.39 0.30
N ILE A 28 2.44 -6.21 0.91
CA ILE A 28 1.15 -5.55 1.13
C ILE A 28 0.53 -5.11 -0.20
N ALA A 29 1.32 -4.45 -1.06
CA ALA A 29 0.88 -3.99 -2.38
C ALA A 29 0.46 -5.18 -3.27
N GLY A 30 1.25 -6.26 -3.28
CA GLY A 30 0.94 -7.46 -4.05
C GLY A 30 -0.34 -8.16 -3.59
N PHE A 31 -0.52 -8.33 -2.28
CA PHE A 31 -1.75 -8.86 -1.69
C PHE A 31 -2.96 -7.99 -2.03
N THR A 32 -2.81 -6.67 -1.87
CA THR A 32 -3.87 -5.69 -2.18
C THR A 32 -4.25 -5.73 -3.65
N ALA A 33 -3.30 -5.83 -4.57
CA ALA A 33 -3.58 -5.96 -6.00
C ALA A 33 -4.44 -7.21 -6.31
N GLY A 34 -4.08 -8.37 -5.73
CA GLY A 34 -4.86 -9.59 -5.87
C GLY A 34 -6.29 -9.45 -5.33
N LEU A 35 -6.43 -8.87 -4.14
CA LEU A 35 -7.72 -8.62 -3.50
C LEU A 35 -8.64 -7.70 -4.33
N ILE A 36 -8.09 -6.65 -4.95
CA ILE A 36 -8.82 -5.74 -5.84
C ILE A 36 -9.24 -6.45 -7.13
N ILE A 37 -8.36 -7.25 -7.72
CA ILE A 37 -8.67 -8.02 -8.94
C ILE A 37 -9.80 -9.01 -8.65
N GLN A 38 -9.75 -9.73 -7.52
CA GLN A 38 -10.82 -10.62 -7.09
C GLN A 38 -12.15 -9.86 -7.00
N LYS A 39 -12.18 -8.73 -6.29
CA LYS A 39 -13.40 -7.91 -6.15
C LYS A 39 -13.97 -7.47 -7.49
N ALA A 40 -13.08 -7.07 -8.40
CA ALA A 40 -13.46 -6.60 -9.73
C ALA A 40 -14.03 -7.73 -10.59
N ILE A 41 -13.46 -8.94 -10.51
CA ILE A 41 -13.99 -10.14 -11.17
C ILE A 41 -15.39 -10.48 -10.63
N GLU A 42 -15.57 -10.48 -9.30
CA GLU A 42 -16.87 -10.72 -8.66
C GLU A 42 -17.92 -9.70 -9.09
N ALA A 43 -17.56 -8.42 -9.13
CA ALA A 43 -18.45 -7.35 -9.56
C ALA A 43 -18.76 -7.38 -11.07
N ALA A 44 -17.80 -7.81 -11.89
CA ALA A 44 -17.99 -7.93 -13.34
C ALA A 44 -18.75 -9.20 -13.73
N GLY A 45 -18.73 -10.24 -12.90
CA GLY A 45 -19.21 -11.58 -13.26
C GLY A 45 -18.42 -12.19 -14.43
N SER A 46 -17.17 -11.76 -14.65
CA SER A 46 -16.39 -12.10 -15.83
C SER A 46 -14.89 -11.99 -15.57
N LEU A 47 -14.10 -12.78 -16.31
CA LEU A 47 -12.65 -12.65 -16.39
C LEU A 47 -12.18 -11.74 -17.54
N ASN A 48 -13.11 -11.17 -18.32
CA ASN A 48 -12.77 -10.25 -19.39
C ASN A 48 -12.09 -8.98 -18.82
N ALA A 49 -10.86 -8.71 -19.25
CA ALA A 49 -10.04 -7.62 -18.70
C ALA A 49 -10.72 -6.23 -18.78
N THR A 50 -11.45 -5.95 -19.86
CA THR A 50 -12.19 -4.68 -20.00
C THR A 50 -13.34 -4.60 -19.01
N ALA A 51 -14.12 -5.68 -18.86
CA ALA A 51 -15.21 -5.75 -17.89
C ALA A 51 -14.68 -5.61 -16.44
N VAL A 52 -13.59 -6.32 -16.11
CA VAL A 52 -12.92 -6.22 -14.80
C VAL A 52 -12.44 -4.78 -14.55
N ARG A 53 -11.78 -4.14 -15.51
CA ARG A 53 -11.33 -2.74 -15.38
C ARG A 53 -12.51 -1.79 -15.19
N GLN A 54 -13.61 -1.98 -15.92
CA GLN A 54 -14.81 -1.16 -15.76
C GLN A 54 -15.46 -1.37 -14.38
N ALA A 55 -15.48 -2.60 -13.87
CA ALA A 55 -16.03 -2.91 -12.56
C ALA A 55 -15.29 -2.21 -11.42
N ILE A 56 -13.98 -1.93 -11.56
CA ILE A 56 -13.20 -1.13 -10.59
C ILE A 56 -13.84 0.26 -10.38
N ASN A 57 -14.42 0.86 -11.41
CA ASN A 57 -15.07 2.18 -11.30
C ASN A 57 -16.29 2.16 -10.37
N SER A 58 -16.89 0.99 -10.10
CA SER A 58 -18.03 0.87 -9.18
C SER A 58 -17.64 1.05 -7.71
N PHE A 59 -16.37 0.84 -7.36
CA PHE A 59 -15.89 0.87 -5.97
C PHE A 59 -14.63 1.72 -5.72
N THR A 60 -14.01 2.27 -6.76
CA THR A 60 -12.96 3.31 -6.62
C THR A 60 -13.45 4.44 -5.70
N GLY A 61 -12.62 4.85 -4.74
CA GLY A 61 -12.93 5.86 -3.73
C GLY A 61 -13.89 5.42 -2.61
N LYS A 62 -14.36 4.15 -2.60
CA LYS A 62 -15.33 3.65 -1.60
C LYS A 62 -14.71 2.70 -0.57
N ILE A 63 -13.53 2.16 -0.85
CA ILE A 63 -12.88 1.15 -0.03
C ILE A 63 -11.49 1.59 0.44
N THR A 64 -11.11 1.06 1.59
CA THR A 64 -9.79 1.20 2.20
C THR A 64 -9.25 -0.20 2.44
N THR A 65 -8.04 -0.48 1.97
CA THR A 65 -7.35 -1.76 2.19
C THR A 65 -6.26 -1.56 3.26
N ILE A 66 -5.48 -2.61 3.54
CA ILE A 66 -4.28 -2.47 4.39
C ILE A 66 -3.22 -1.53 3.82
N ASP A 67 -3.25 -1.31 2.50
CA ASP A 67 -2.36 -0.39 1.77
C ASP A 67 -2.89 1.05 1.74
N GLY A 68 -4.07 1.29 2.34
CA GLY A 68 -4.70 2.60 2.42
C GLY A 68 -5.93 2.77 1.51
N PRO A 69 -6.38 4.02 1.31
CA PRO A 69 -7.52 4.31 0.44
C PRO A 69 -7.27 3.84 -1.00
N PHE A 70 -8.28 3.19 -1.60
CA PHE A 70 -8.20 2.75 -2.98
C PHE A 70 -8.95 3.71 -3.90
N MET A 71 -8.24 4.42 -4.77
CA MET A 71 -8.79 5.39 -5.72
C MET A 71 -8.01 5.37 -7.03
N VAL A 72 -8.59 4.80 -8.08
CA VAL A 72 -7.93 4.68 -9.39
C VAL A 72 -8.39 5.77 -10.35
N ASN A 73 -7.45 6.38 -11.06
CA ASN A 73 -7.71 7.24 -12.21
C ASN A 73 -8.30 6.42 -13.36
N ALA A 74 -9.52 6.74 -13.79
CA ALA A 74 -10.23 5.97 -14.81
C ALA A 74 -9.51 5.90 -16.16
N THR A 75 -8.77 6.95 -16.53
CA THR A 75 -8.08 7.08 -17.82
C THR A 75 -6.82 6.24 -17.88
N ASN A 76 -5.90 6.43 -16.92
CA ASN A 76 -4.57 5.81 -16.97
C ASN A 76 -4.38 4.64 -16.00
N GLY A 77 -5.33 4.39 -15.09
CA GLY A 77 -5.26 3.30 -14.12
C GLY A 77 -4.36 3.57 -12.91
N MET A 78 -3.85 4.79 -12.75
CA MET A 78 -3.00 5.16 -11.63
C MET A 78 -3.76 5.11 -10.30
N GLN A 79 -3.17 4.46 -9.29
CA GLN A 79 -3.63 4.54 -7.90
C GLN A 79 -3.32 5.93 -7.34
N LEU A 80 -4.32 6.58 -6.75
CA LEU A 80 -4.27 7.96 -6.24
C LEU A 80 -4.48 8.05 -4.74
N GLY A 81 -4.98 6.99 -4.10
CA GLY A 81 -5.38 7.02 -2.71
C GLY A 81 -4.25 6.73 -1.72
N GLU A 82 -3.13 6.17 -2.18
CA GLU A 82 -1.99 5.86 -1.33
C GLU A 82 -1.17 7.12 -1.03
N VAL A 83 -0.71 7.25 0.21
CA VAL A 83 0.22 8.32 0.63
C VAL A 83 1.45 7.66 1.24
N PRO A 84 2.44 7.26 0.42
CA PRO A 84 3.64 6.62 0.92
C PRO A 84 4.42 7.58 1.83
N LEU A 85 4.95 7.02 2.91
CA LEU A 85 5.83 7.76 3.83
C LEU A 85 7.17 8.01 3.16
N VAL A 86 7.67 9.24 3.26
CA VAL A 86 9.04 9.55 2.85
C VAL A 86 9.94 9.38 4.07
N GLY A 87 10.84 8.40 4.00
CA GLY A 87 11.88 8.17 4.99
C GLY A 87 13.21 8.80 4.58
N GLN A 88 13.93 9.39 5.53
CA GLN A 88 15.33 9.77 5.39
C GLN A 88 16.19 8.89 6.29
N ILE A 89 17.26 8.32 5.74
CA ILE A 89 18.30 7.65 6.53
C ILE A 89 19.22 8.72 7.11
N VAL A 90 19.33 8.79 8.43
CA VAL A 90 20.14 9.78 9.15
C VAL A 90 21.19 9.08 10.02
N PRO A 91 22.42 9.63 10.12
CA PRO A 91 23.42 9.14 11.06
C PRO A 91 23.04 9.51 12.50
N THR A 92 23.35 8.59 13.42
CA THR A 92 23.21 8.70 14.87
C THR A 92 24.51 8.23 15.53
N PRO A 93 24.76 8.55 16.81
CA PRO A 93 25.94 8.03 17.53
C PRO A 93 26.05 6.49 17.54
N SER A 94 24.92 5.79 17.37
CA SER A 94 24.83 4.32 17.37
C SER A 94 24.71 3.68 15.98
N GLY A 95 24.81 4.46 14.90
CA GLY A 95 24.67 3.96 13.52
C GLY A 95 23.64 4.72 12.69
N LEU A 96 22.93 4.04 11.79
CA LEU A 96 21.93 4.65 10.92
C LEU A 96 20.51 4.45 11.45
N GLN A 97 19.66 5.47 11.30
CA GLN A 97 18.24 5.41 11.62
C GLN A 97 17.41 5.91 10.45
N THR A 98 16.26 5.29 10.20
CA THR A 98 15.25 5.84 9.28
C THR A 98 14.30 6.76 10.04
N VAL A 99 14.15 8.00 9.57
CA VAL A 99 13.23 9.01 10.11
C VAL A 99 12.16 9.31 9.06
N VAL A 100 10.89 9.31 9.44
CA VAL A 100 9.79 9.71 8.54
C VAL A 100 9.74 11.24 8.51
N VAL A 101 9.88 11.82 7.31
CA VAL A 101 9.95 13.28 7.12
C VAL A 101 8.72 13.86 6.41
N TYR A 102 7.88 13.01 5.80
CA TYR A 102 6.63 13.41 5.13
C TYR A 102 5.64 12.22 5.10
N PRO A 103 4.32 12.45 5.19
CA PRO A 103 3.62 13.74 5.36
C PRO A 103 3.77 14.32 6.77
N PRO A 104 3.57 15.64 6.97
CA PRO A 104 3.85 16.32 8.25
C PRO A 104 3.09 15.74 9.45
N ASN A 105 1.87 15.23 9.24
CA ASN A 105 1.05 14.64 10.29
C ASN A 105 1.53 13.24 10.73
N LEU A 106 2.42 12.61 9.96
CA LEU A 106 3.02 11.31 10.25
C LEU A 106 4.55 11.40 10.42
N ALA A 107 5.11 12.60 10.32
CA ALA A 107 6.55 12.81 10.41
C ALA A 107 7.06 12.55 11.83
N THR A 108 8.12 11.76 11.95
CA THR A 108 8.84 11.50 13.20
C THR A 108 10.08 12.38 13.36
N GLY A 109 10.41 13.18 12.34
CA GLY A 109 11.46 14.19 12.38
C GLY A 109 11.42 15.13 11.19
N LYS A 110 12.39 16.05 11.11
CA LYS A 110 12.55 16.98 9.99
C LYS A 110 13.57 16.45 9.00
N ALA A 111 13.36 16.71 7.71
CA ALA A 111 14.37 16.46 6.69
C ALA A 111 15.64 17.27 7.01
N ILE A 112 16.78 16.60 7.00
CA ILE A 112 18.11 17.19 7.17
C ILE A 112 18.73 17.32 5.79
N TYR A 113 19.39 18.44 5.49
CA TYR A 113 20.11 18.57 4.23
C TYR A 113 21.21 17.51 4.14
N PRO A 114 21.34 16.75 3.04
CA PRO A 114 22.41 15.76 2.91
C PRO A 114 23.77 16.45 3.03
N ALA A 115 24.59 16.06 4.01
CA ALA A 115 25.96 16.54 4.08
C ALA A 115 26.74 15.94 2.90
N PRO A 116 27.55 16.74 2.17
CA PRO A 116 28.49 16.18 1.21
C PRO A 116 29.46 15.25 1.96
N GLY A 117 29.70 14.07 1.37
CA GLY A 117 30.61 13.06 1.91
C GLY A 117 32.08 13.46 1.82
#